data_AF-A0A2Z3R2K8-F1
#
_entry.id   AF-A0A2Z3R2K8-F1
#
_cell.length_a   1.000
_cell.length_b   1.000
_cell.length_c   1.000
_cell.angle_alpha   90.00
_cell.angle_beta   90.00
_cell.angle_gamma   90.00
#
_symmetry.space_group_name_H-M   'P 1'
#
loop_
_entity.id
_entity.type
_entity.pdbx_description
1 polymer ?
#
loop_
_entity_poly.entity_id
_entity_poly.type
_entity_poly.pdbx_seq_one_letter_code
_entity_poly.pdbx_strand_id
1 'polypeptide(L)' 'MAETFVDPTRFTGHCYRAAHWIDVGLTTGRGREDRHHERHGASPKRVLVYPLVPDARQRLLQAP' A
#
# COMPACT_ATOMS: atom_id res chain seq x y z
N MET A 1 11.28 1.60 5.98
CA MET A 1 10.34 0.56 5.50
C MET A 1 10.34 0.60 3.98
N ALA A 2 9.76 -0.40 3.32
CA ALA A 2 9.43 -0.33 1.89
C ALA A 2 7.92 -0.54 1.70
N GLU A 3 7.35 0.08 0.67
CA GLU A 3 5.96 -0.09 0.26
C GLU A 3 5.89 -0.43 -1.25
N THR A 4 4.83 -1.15 -1.64
CA THR A 4 4.53 -1.44 -3.04
C THR A 4 3.02 -1.48 -3.27
N PHE A 5 2.62 -1.21 -4.51
CA PHE A 5 1.22 -1.09 -4.92
C PHE A 5 0.90 -2.12 -5.99
N VAL A 6 -0.04 -3.01 -5.69
CA VAL A 6 -0.48 -4.05 -6.62
C VAL A 6 -1.88 -3.75 -7.11
N ASP A 7 -2.12 -3.86 -8.41
CA ASP A 7 -3.47 -3.79 -8.95
C ASP A 7 -4.21 -5.11 -8.66
N PRO A 8 -5.20 -5.12 -7.74
CA PRO A 8 -5.88 -6.35 -7.33
C PRO A 8 -6.77 -6.93 -8.43
N THR A 9 -7.08 -6.16 -9.48
CA THR A 9 -7.87 -6.63 -10.63
C THR A 9 -7.03 -7.46 -11.61
N ARG A 10 -5.71 -7.29 -11.56
CA ARG A 10 -4.77 -7.99 -12.46
C ARG A 10 -3.93 -9.03 -11.74
N PHE A 11 -3.55 -8.77 -10.49
CA PHE A 11 -2.64 -9.62 -9.73
C PHE A 11 -3.07 -9.77 -8.27
N THR A 12 -2.88 -10.96 -7.72
CA THR A 12 -3.23 -11.27 -6.33
C THR A 12 -2.18 -10.78 -5.31
N GLY A 13 -0.96 -10.42 -5.78
CA GLY A 13 0.16 -10.04 -4.91
C GLY A 13 0.80 -11.21 -4.15
N HIS A 14 0.59 -12.45 -4.60
CA HIS A 14 1.02 -13.66 -3.88
C HIS A 14 2.54 -13.70 -3.63
N CYS A 15 3.36 -13.32 -4.60
CA CYS A 15 4.83 -13.31 -4.44
C CYS A 15 5.29 -12.41 -3.28
N TYR A 16 4.65 -11.25 -3.10
CA TYR A 16 4.94 -10.36 -1.98
C TYR A 16 4.50 -10.98 -0.65
N ARG A 17 3.28 -11.55 -0.59
CA ARG A 17 2.78 -12.22 0.62
C ARG A 17 3.65 -13.41 1.03
N ALA A 18 4.13 -14.19 0.07
CA ALA A 18 5.06 -15.29 0.30
C ALA A 18 6.43 -14.79 0.79
N ALA A 19 6.87 -13.60 0.37
CA ALA A 19 8.08 -12.94 0.85
C ALA A 19 7.86 -12.14 2.16
N HIS A 20 6.84 -12.48 2.96
CA HIS A 20 6.52 -11.84 4.24
C HIS A 20 6.15 -10.34 4.16
N TRP A 21 5.64 -9.87 3.02
CA TRP A 21 5.03 -8.54 2.96
C TRP A 21 3.65 -8.54 3.64
N ILE A 22 3.37 -7.44 4.34
CA ILE A 22 2.15 -7.23 5.11
C ILE A 22 1.15 -6.47 4.24
N ASP A 23 -0.04 -7.04 4.07
CA ASP A 23 -1.17 -6.37 3.42
C ASP A 23 -1.80 -5.37 4.39
N VAL A 24 -1.87 -4.10 4.00
CA VAL A 24 -2.43 -3.03 4.85
C VAL A 24 -3.73 -2.45 4.28
N GLY A 25 -4.31 -3.10 3.26
CA GLY A 25 -5.59 -2.71 2.65
C GLY A 25 -5.47 -2.12 1.24
N LEU A 26 -6.54 -1.43 0.83
CA LEU A 26 -6.67 -0.81 -0.48
C LEU A 26 -6.48 0.71 -0.40
N THR A 27 -5.86 1.29 -1.43
CA THR A 27 -5.92 2.74 -1.64
C THR A 27 -7.33 3.18 -1.97
N THR A 28 -7.62 4.47 -1.76
CA THR A 28 -8.90 5.10 -2.16
C THR A 28 -9.09 5.18 -3.68
N GLY A 29 -8.15 4.66 -4.48
CA GLY A 29 -8.26 4.60 -5.93
C GLY A 29 -8.08 5.93 -6.64
N ARG A 30 -7.47 6.92 -5.99
CA ARG A 30 -7.20 8.25 -6.55
C ARG A 30 -5.82 8.32 -7.20
N GLY A 31 -5.77 8.93 -8.39
CA GLY A 31 -4.51 9.26 -9.06
C GLY A 31 -3.86 10.51 -8.47
N ARG A 32 -2.57 10.72 -8.75
CA ARG A 32 -1.83 11.93 -8.30
C ARG A 32 -2.44 13.24 -8.81
N GLU A 33 -3.11 13.21 -9.96
CA GLU A 33 -3.70 14.39 -10.60
C GLU A 33 -5.16 14.64 -10.18
N ASP A 34 -5.71 13.83 -9.27
CA ASP A 34 -7.09 13.97 -8.77
C ASP A 34 -7.20 15.07 -7.69
N ARG A 35 -6.82 16.30 -8.05
CA ARG A 35 -6.80 17.45 -7.12
C ARG A 35 -8.18 17.77 -6.55
N HIS A 36 -9.22 17.56 -7.34
CA HIS A 36 -10.62 17.84 -6.99
C HIS A 36 -11.33 16.66 -6.33
N HIS A 37 -10.64 15.55 -6.06
CA HIS A 37 -11.20 14.36 -5.40
C HIS A 37 -12.35 13.69 -6.17
N GLU A 38 -12.43 13.93 -7.49
CA GLU A 38 -13.55 13.50 -8.34
C GLU A 38 -13.42 12.03 -8.75
N ARG A 39 -12.21 11.48 -8.69
CA ARG A 39 -11.90 10.12 -9.17
C ARG A 39 -11.70 9.12 -8.02
N HIS A 40 -12.42 9.31 -6.93
CA HIS A 40 -12.45 8.34 -5.84
C HIS A 40 -12.93 6.97 -6.37
N GLY A 41 -12.24 5.90 -5.99
CA GLY A 41 -12.57 4.53 -6.41
C GLY A 41 -12.22 4.18 -7.85
N ALA A 42 -11.59 5.07 -8.63
CA ALA A 42 -11.30 4.83 -10.04
C ALA A 42 -10.27 3.70 -10.28
N SER A 43 -9.28 3.56 -9.40
CA SER A 43 -8.28 2.47 -9.50
C SER A 43 -7.67 2.09 -8.15
N PRO A 44 -8.44 1.46 -7.23
CA PRO A 44 -7.93 1.01 -5.94
C PRO A 44 -6.77 0.03 -6.12
N LYS A 45 -5.67 0.26 -5.40
CA LYS A 45 -4.48 -0.61 -5.40
C LYS A 45 -4.34 -1.26 -4.04
N ARG A 46 -3.93 -2.51 -3.99
CA ARG A 46 -3.50 -3.16 -2.74
C ARG A 46 -2.18 -2.55 -2.30
N VAL A 47 -2.11 -2.13 -1.06
CA VAL A 47 -0.88 -1.63 -0.43
C VAL A 47 -0.26 -2.78 0.35
N LEU A 48 0.99 -3.08 0.04
CA LEU A 48 1.80 -4.06 0.73
C LEU A 48 3.03 -3.36 1.31
N VAL A 49 3.36 -3.68 2.54
CA VAL A 49 4.46 -3.06 3.30
C VAL A 49 5.44 -4.12 3.77
N TYR A 50 6.73 -3.81 3.68
CA TYR A 50 7.79 -4.63 4.27
C TYR A 50 8.58 -3.83 5.31
N PRO A 51 8.63 -4.31 6.58
CA PRO A 51 9.43 -3.68 7.62
C PRO A 51 10.93 -3.97 7.37
N LEU A 52 11.73 -2.92 7.24
CA LEU A 52 13.20 -3.05 7.04
C LEU A 52 13.97 -3.18 8.36
N VAL A 53 13.31 -2.92 9.49
CA VAL A 53 13.85 -3.04 10.85
C VAL A 53 12.75 -3.61 11.77
N PRO A 54 13.10 -4.30 12.87
CA PRO A 54 12.12 -4.92 13.76
C PRO A 54 11.07 -3.94 14.30
N ASP A 55 11.50 -2.76 14.74
CA ASP A 55 10.62 -1.75 15.36
C ASP A 55 10.01 -0.77 14.37
N ALA A 56 9.91 -1.14 13.08
CA ALA A 56 9.45 -0.23 12.02
C ALA A 56 8.10 0.41 12.34
N ARG A 57 7.14 -0.36 12.88
CA ARG A 57 5.82 0.14 13.27
C ARG A 57 5.90 1.22 14.35
N GLN A 58 6.68 1.00 15.40
CA GLN A 58 6.83 1.97 16.48
C GLN A 58 7.46 3.27 15.96
N ARG A 59 8.49 3.16 15.11
CA ARG A 59 9.13 4.33 14.50
C ARG A 59 8.18 5.14 13.63
N LEU A 60 7.26 4.49 12.91
CA LEU A 60 6.25 5.19 12.11
C LEU A 60 5.22 5.92 12.97
N LEU A 61 4.84 5.35 14.10
CA LEU A 61 3.92 6.00 15.05
C LEU A 61 4.56 7.16 15.81
N GLN A 62 5.90 7.20 15.86
CA GLN A 62 6.69 8.25 16.50
C GLN A 62 7.21 9.29 15.52
N ALA A 63 7.10 9.05 14.21
CA ALA A 63 7.49 10.02 13.20
C ALA A 63 6.51 11.21 13.24
N PRO A 64 7.00 12.46 13.24
CA PRO A 64 6.17 13.66 13.30
C PRO A 64 5.30 13.85 12.05
#